data_AF-T1BWM4-F1
#
_entry.id   AF-T1BWM4-F1
#
_cell.length_a   1.000
_cell.length_b   1.000
_cell.length_c   1.000
_cell.angle_alpha   90.00
_cell.angle_beta   90.00
_cell.angle_gamma   90.00
#
_symmetry.space_group_name_H-M   'P 1'
#
loop_
_entity.id
_entity.type
_entity.pdbx_description
1 polymer ?
#
loop_
_entity_poly.entity_id
_entity_poly.type
_entity_poly.pdbx_seq_one_letter_code
_entity_poly.pdbx_strand_id
1 'polypeptide(L)'
;RDLREVAVLDSKQWTATQRADAARYQPGDRIEWGRAYQGGPGKGEITSVVSVRDGGITVERENGTQWAFDPRQLTRFEVHDAKALEIGAGAKIVTRGPIQAQRDDGSTLRLPTGSTLTVTGHDAQHLHVRDAHGHVLKLDTTRALRLDHAYAMTADQAQGKTADVAIAWMRSSQQNVSTLDRLYVALSRARDSAVLVTDNTEKLAARLQMNRSGNETALTPTATRAAVERGALGEAIAQRTETRDHDAGRVATAPTAERNPDAHGRLQSMLDTARQREGASLEHSASGREWGASR
;
A
#
# COMPACT_ATOMS: atom_id res chain seq x y z
N ARG A 1 23.67 6.24 -7.02
CA ARG A 1 22.83 5.55 -6.01
C ARG A 1 22.83 4.09 -6.41
N ASP A 2 23.25 3.21 -5.50
CA ASP A 2 23.28 1.77 -5.73
C ASP A 2 21.85 1.22 -5.60
N LEU A 3 21.14 1.19 -6.73
CA LEU A 3 19.77 0.72 -6.85
C LEU A 3 19.80 -0.73 -7.32
N ARG A 4 18.99 -1.57 -6.68
CA ARG A 4 18.85 -2.98 -7.02
C ARG A 4 17.38 -3.34 -7.21
N GLU A 5 17.12 -4.08 -8.28
CA GLU A 5 15.82 -4.69 -8.51
C GLU A 5 15.64 -5.92 -7.63
N VAL A 6 14.57 -5.93 -6.85
CA VAL A 6 14.18 -7.06 -5.99
C VAL A 6 12.83 -7.58 -6.46
N ALA A 7 12.75 -8.88 -6.73
CA ALA A 7 11.50 -9.53 -7.09
C ALA A 7 10.53 -9.51 -5.91
N VAL A 8 9.31 -9.05 -6.14
CA VAL A 8 8.26 -8.95 -5.13
C VAL A 8 6.92 -9.51 -5.62
N LEU A 9 6.10 -9.95 -4.67
CA LEU A 9 4.74 -10.42 -4.91
C LEU A 9 3.74 -9.33 -4.58
N ASP A 10 2.92 -8.94 -5.56
CA ASP A 10 1.77 -8.07 -5.34
C ASP A 10 0.49 -8.91 -5.37
N SER A 11 -0.26 -8.94 -4.28
CA SER A 11 -1.44 -9.82 -4.19
C SER A 11 -2.58 -9.26 -5.01
N LYS A 12 -3.18 -10.10 -5.87
CA LYS A 12 -4.38 -9.74 -6.64
C LYS A 12 -5.64 -9.61 -5.78
N GLN A 13 -5.59 -9.98 -4.50
CA GLN A 13 -6.71 -9.91 -3.54
C GLN A 13 -8.01 -10.57 -4.07
N TRP A 14 -7.87 -11.62 -4.87
CA TRP A 14 -9.02 -12.31 -5.45
C TRP A 14 -9.87 -12.98 -4.38
N THR A 15 -11.19 -12.90 -4.55
CA THR A 15 -12.13 -13.69 -3.76
C THR A 15 -12.00 -15.18 -4.08
N ALA A 16 -12.60 -16.05 -3.26
CA ALA A 16 -12.61 -17.48 -3.54
C ALA A 16 -13.24 -17.80 -4.91
N THR A 17 -14.33 -17.11 -5.27
CA THR A 17 -14.98 -17.26 -6.58
C THR A 17 -14.08 -16.80 -7.73
N GLN A 18 -13.38 -15.67 -7.56
CA GLN A 18 -12.43 -15.20 -8.58
C GLN A 18 -11.24 -16.14 -8.73
N ARG A 19 -10.74 -16.71 -7.62
CA ARG A 19 -9.69 -17.73 -7.68
C ARG A 19 -10.15 -19.01 -8.37
N ALA A 20 -11.41 -19.40 -8.25
CA ALA A 20 -11.94 -20.61 -8.89
C ALA A 20 -12.13 -20.47 -10.42
N ASP A 21 -12.08 -19.24 -10.95
CA ASP A 21 -12.30 -18.93 -12.36
C ASP A 21 -10.96 -18.94 -13.13
N ALA A 22 -10.66 -20.04 -13.81
CA ALA A 22 -9.42 -20.24 -14.56
C ALA A 22 -9.17 -19.15 -15.61
N ALA A 23 -10.23 -18.57 -16.21
CA ALA A 23 -10.10 -17.56 -17.26
C ALA A 23 -9.48 -16.23 -16.76
N ARG A 24 -9.39 -16.02 -15.44
CA ARG A 24 -8.77 -14.84 -14.84
C ARG A 24 -7.26 -14.92 -14.74
N TYR A 25 -6.71 -16.13 -14.81
CA TYR A 25 -5.27 -16.36 -14.70
C TYR A 25 -4.58 -16.01 -16.02
N GLN A 26 -3.36 -15.53 -15.93
CA GLN A 26 -2.53 -15.22 -17.08
C GLN A 26 -1.16 -15.88 -16.93
N PRO A 27 -0.53 -16.31 -18.03
CA PRO A 27 0.87 -16.70 -18.00
C PRO A 27 1.73 -15.59 -17.37
N GLY A 28 2.60 -15.95 -16.44
CA GLY A 28 3.41 -15.01 -15.64
C GLY A 28 2.86 -14.74 -14.23
N ASP A 29 1.57 -15.04 -13.96
CA ASP A 29 1.02 -14.95 -12.61
C ASP A 29 1.80 -15.86 -11.65
N ARG A 30 1.99 -15.40 -10.41
CA ARG A 30 2.65 -16.17 -9.35
C ARG A 30 1.61 -16.73 -8.40
N ILE A 31 1.70 -18.03 -8.13
CA ILE A 31 0.83 -18.70 -7.16
C ILE A 31 1.66 -19.11 -5.95
N GLU A 32 1.27 -18.64 -4.77
CA GLU A 32 1.85 -19.07 -3.51
C GLU A 32 0.95 -20.11 -2.83
N TRP A 33 1.52 -21.26 -2.48
CA TRP A 33 0.78 -22.41 -1.99
C TRP A 33 0.69 -22.44 -0.46
N GLY A 34 -0.52 -22.35 0.10
CA GLY A 34 -0.74 -22.33 1.54
C GLY A 34 -0.62 -23.71 2.23
N ARG A 35 -0.51 -24.79 1.45
CA ARG A 35 -0.29 -26.16 1.92
C ARG A 35 0.47 -26.96 0.87
N ALA A 36 1.01 -28.11 1.27
CA ALA A 36 1.52 -29.09 0.33
C ALA A 36 0.36 -29.84 -0.36
N TYR A 37 0.54 -30.10 -1.66
CA TYR A 37 -0.34 -30.90 -2.50
C TYR A 37 0.38 -32.16 -2.99
N GLN A 38 -0.31 -33.29 -2.98
CA GLN A 38 0.27 -34.56 -3.39
C GLN A 38 0.63 -34.52 -4.88
N GLY A 39 1.88 -34.86 -5.21
CA GLY A 39 2.40 -34.78 -6.58
C GLY A 39 2.54 -33.35 -7.12
N GLY A 40 2.34 -32.34 -6.28
CA GLY A 40 2.34 -30.94 -6.65
C GLY A 40 3.26 -30.08 -5.77
N PRO A 41 2.99 -28.77 -5.71
CA PRO A 41 3.80 -27.83 -4.95
C PRO A 41 3.74 -28.03 -3.42
N GLY A 42 4.83 -27.68 -2.75
CA GLY A 42 4.96 -27.68 -1.30
C GLY A 42 4.33 -26.44 -0.64
N LYS A 43 4.18 -26.49 0.69
CA LYS A 43 3.71 -25.33 1.47
C LYS A 43 4.74 -24.20 1.41
N GLY A 44 4.30 -23.00 1.03
CA GLY A 44 5.12 -21.80 0.85
C GLY A 44 5.90 -21.79 -0.46
N GLU A 45 5.76 -22.82 -1.31
CA GLU A 45 6.32 -22.79 -2.66
C GLU A 45 5.62 -21.71 -3.47
N ILE A 46 6.37 -21.03 -4.34
CA ILE A 46 5.85 -20.06 -5.29
C ILE A 46 6.08 -20.63 -6.68
N THR A 47 5.02 -20.75 -7.48
CA THR A 47 5.08 -21.30 -8.83
C THR A 47 4.58 -20.30 -9.86
N SER A 48 4.99 -20.47 -11.10
CA SER A 48 4.68 -19.56 -12.21
C SER A 48 3.58 -20.15 -13.06
N VAL A 49 2.50 -19.43 -13.35
CA VAL A 49 1.53 -19.88 -14.34
C VAL A 49 2.19 -19.85 -15.72
N VAL A 50 2.19 -20.98 -16.42
CA VAL A 50 2.75 -21.11 -17.77
C VAL A 50 1.68 -21.29 -18.83
N SER A 51 0.53 -21.87 -18.48
CA SER A 51 -0.62 -21.97 -19.39
C SER A 51 -1.94 -22.09 -18.67
N VAL A 52 -3.00 -21.63 -19.33
CA VAL A 52 -4.40 -21.81 -18.93
C VAL A 52 -5.13 -22.44 -20.13
N ARG A 53 -5.70 -23.62 -19.95
CA ARG A 53 -6.40 -24.38 -21.01
C ARG A 53 -7.53 -25.21 -20.44
N ASP A 54 -8.67 -25.26 -21.13
CA ASP A 54 -9.81 -26.13 -20.80
C ASP A 54 -10.28 -26.04 -19.33
N GLY A 55 -10.20 -24.85 -18.73
CA GLY A 55 -10.55 -24.64 -17.32
C GLY A 55 -9.50 -25.10 -16.29
N GLY A 56 -8.36 -25.62 -16.74
CA GLY A 56 -7.20 -25.97 -15.93
C GLY A 56 -6.07 -24.95 -16.06
N ILE A 57 -5.20 -24.95 -15.04
CA ILE A 57 -4.01 -24.10 -14.96
C ILE A 57 -2.80 -25.02 -14.84
N THR A 58 -1.76 -24.73 -15.62
CA THR A 58 -0.46 -25.37 -15.50
C THR A 58 0.52 -24.37 -14.92
N VAL A 59 1.21 -24.78 -13.86
CA VAL A 59 2.28 -24.01 -13.23
C VAL A 59 3.62 -24.70 -13.42
N GLU A 60 4.67 -23.91 -13.53
CA GLU A 60 6.06 -24.35 -13.47
C GLU A 60 6.63 -24.09 -12.08
N ARG A 61 7.29 -25.12 -11.56
CA ARG A 61 7.90 -25.16 -10.23
C ARG A 61 9.38 -24.76 -10.30
N GLU A 62 9.95 -24.42 -9.15
CA GLU A 62 11.38 -24.02 -9.04
C GLU A 62 12.34 -25.12 -9.53
N ASN A 63 11.94 -26.39 -9.42
CA ASN A 63 12.70 -27.53 -9.94
C ASN A 63 12.51 -27.81 -11.44
N GLY A 64 11.83 -26.92 -12.17
CA GLY A 64 11.54 -27.05 -13.61
C GLY A 64 10.41 -28.02 -13.96
N THR A 65 9.80 -28.68 -12.98
CA THR A 65 8.64 -29.56 -13.25
C THR A 65 7.37 -28.75 -13.41
N GLN A 66 6.48 -29.22 -14.28
CA GLN A 66 5.16 -28.63 -14.47
C GLN A 66 4.10 -29.41 -13.71
N TRP A 67 3.10 -28.70 -13.21
CA TRP A 67 1.97 -29.29 -12.50
C TRP A 67 0.67 -28.63 -12.95
N ALA A 68 -0.29 -29.46 -13.37
CA ALA A 68 -1.60 -29.01 -13.80
C ALA A 68 -2.64 -29.22 -12.70
N PHE A 69 -3.55 -28.27 -12.53
CA PHE A 69 -4.64 -28.35 -11.56
C PHE A 69 -5.89 -27.62 -12.03
N ASP A 70 -7.04 -28.00 -11.48
CA ASP A 70 -8.30 -27.27 -11.60
C ASP A 70 -8.44 -26.33 -10.40
N PRO A 71 -8.48 -24.99 -10.60
CA PRO A 71 -8.59 -24.03 -9.51
C PRO A 71 -9.88 -24.17 -8.68
N ARG A 72 -10.92 -24.82 -9.20
CA ARG A 72 -12.18 -25.08 -8.47
C ARG A 72 -12.02 -26.14 -7.39
N GLN A 73 -11.02 -27.01 -7.50
CA GLN A 73 -10.79 -28.13 -6.59
C GLN A 73 -9.86 -27.76 -5.43
N LEU A 74 -9.19 -26.62 -5.51
CA LEU A 74 -8.17 -26.19 -4.54
C LEU A 74 -8.61 -24.91 -3.83
N THR A 75 -8.27 -24.79 -2.53
CA THR A 75 -8.74 -23.66 -1.71
C THR A 75 -7.63 -22.90 -0.98
N ARG A 76 -6.42 -23.47 -0.86
CA ARG A 76 -5.33 -22.91 -0.05
C ARG A 76 -4.16 -22.45 -0.90
N PHE A 77 -4.37 -21.39 -1.66
CA PHE A 77 -3.34 -20.70 -2.41
C PHE A 77 -3.73 -19.23 -2.64
N GLU A 78 -2.73 -18.37 -2.84
CA GLU A 78 -2.89 -16.95 -3.17
C GLU A 78 -2.30 -16.69 -4.55
N VAL A 79 -2.90 -15.75 -5.30
CA VAL A 79 -2.47 -15.37 -6.64
C VAL A 79 -1.93 -13.95 -6.60
N HIS A 80 -0.78 -13.76 -7.23
CA HIS A 80 -0.01 -12.54 -7.20
C HIS A 80 0.43 -12.15 -8.62
N ASP A 81 0.54 -10.84 -8.85
CA ASP A 81 1.33 -10.31 -9.95
C ASP A 81 2.83 -10.41 -9.60
N ALA A 82 3.63 -10.77 -10.60
CA ALA A 82 5.08 -10.65 -10.51
C ALA A 82 5.45 -9.17 -10.69
N LYS A 83 6.10 -8.58 -9.68
CA LYS A 83 6.58 -7.20 -9.74
C LYS A 83 8.05 -7.15 -9.36
N ALA A 84 8.72 -6.12 -9.83
CA ALA A 84 10.06 -5.78 -9.41
C ALA A 84 10.04 -4.45 -8.68
N LEU A 85 10.80 -4.36 -7.59
CA LEU A 85 10.93 -3.18 -6.78
C LEU A 85 12.36 -2.68 -6.82
N GLU A 86 12.57 -1.46 -7.29
CA GLU A 86 13.88 -0.82 -7.28
C GLU A 86 14.17 -0.27 -5.88
N ILE A 87 15.12 -0.89 -5.19
CA ILE A 87 15.45 -0.58 -3.80
C ILE A 87 16.93 -0.17 -3.73
N GLY A 88 17.19 0.96 -3.08
CA GLY A 88 18.54 1.40 -2.74
C GLY A 88 18.71 1.66 -1.25
N ALA A 89 19.96 1.86 -0.83
CA ALA A 89 20.27 2.24 0.55
C ALA A 89 19.49 3.51 0.98
N GLY A 90 18.97 3.47 2.21
CA GLY A 90 18.11 4.52 2.78
C GLY A 90 16.62 4.40 2.42
N ALA A 91 16.24 3.53 1.49
CA ALA A 91 14.83 3.32 1.16
C ALA A 91 14.07 2.75 2.37
N LYS A 92 12.86 3.26 2.60
CA LYS A 92 11.93 2.66 3.55
C LYS A 92 11.04 1.65 2.82
N ILE A 93 10.94 0.45 3.37
CA ILE A 93 10.12 -0.63 2.84
C ILE A 93 9.18 -1.15 3.90
N VAL A 94 8.10 -1.79 3.46
CA VAL A 94 7.09 -2.40 4.34
C VAL A 94 6.76 -3.81 3.88
N THR A 95 6.58 -4.71 4.83
CA THR A 95 6.14 -6.08 4.55
C THR A 95 4.64 -6.10 4.22
N ARG A 96 4.28 -6.72 3.09
CA ARG A 96 2.88 -6.91 2.63
C ARG A 96 2.31 -8.27 2.99
N GLY A 97 3.14 -9.12 3.59
CA GLY A 97 2.77 -10.38 4.23
C GLY A 97 3.90 -10.81 5.17
N PRO A 98 3.71 -11.91 5.91
CA PRO A 98 4.76 -12.42 6.77
C PRO A 98 5.98 -12.88 5.95
N ILE A 99 7.18 -12.46 6.36
CA ILE A 99 8.44 -12.88 5.72
C ILE A 99 9.43 -13.33 6.79
N GLN A 100 10.35 -14.21 6.42
CA GLN A 100 11.47 -14.59 7.28
C GLN A 100 12.62 -13.64 7.06
N ALA A 101 13.29 -13.27 8.14
CA ALA A 101 14.50 -12.45 8.13
C ALA A 101 15.55 -13.13 9.00
N GLN A 102 16.81 -13.06 8.60
CA GLN A 102 17.93 -13.58 9.39
C GLN A 102 18.55 -12.44 10.22
N ARG A 103 18.83 -12.72 11.50
CA ARG A 103 19.61 -11.84 12.37
C ARG A 103 21.11 -12.09 12.17
N ASP A 104 21.94 -11.17 12.66
CA ASP A 104 23.40 -11.30 12.58
C ASP A 104 23.94 -12.53 13.34
N ASP A 105 23.24 -12.99 14.36
CA ASP A 105 23.55 -14.22 15.11
C ASP A 105 23.16 -15.52 14.38
N GLY A 106 22.63 -15.41 13.16
CA GLY A 106 22.18 -16.52 12.34
C GLY A 106 20.77 -17.02 12.64
N SER A 107 20.13 -16.54 13.71
CA SER A 107 18.75 -16.91 14.04
C SER A 107 17.74 -16.31 13.05
N THR A 108 16.60 -16.98 12.89
CA THR A 108 15.52 -16.51 12.00
C THR A 108 14.43 -15.82 12.80
N LEU A 109 14.02 -14.64 12.34
CA LEU A 109 12.91 -13.85 12.84
C LEU A 109 11.79 -13.79 11.81
N ARG A 110 10.57 -14.10 12.22
CA ARG A 110 9.39 -13.89 11.38
C ARG A 110 8.89 -12.45 11.52
N LEU A 111 9.02 -11.68 10.46
CA LEU A 111 8.45 -10.33 10.37
C LEU A 111 6.96 -10.44 10.02
N PRO A 112 6.06 -9.84 10.82
CA PRO A 112 4.64 -9.77 10.48
C PRO A 112 4.39 -8.82 9.31
N THR A 113 3.16 -8.82 8.77
CA THR A 113 2.69 -7.80 7.82
C THR A 113 2.73 -6.41 8.46
N GLY A 114 3.15 -5.40 7.70
CA GLY A 114 3.22 -4.02 8.15
C GLY A 114 4.52 -3.65 8.87
N SER A 115 5.46 -4.58 9.03
CA SER A 115 6.80 -4.27 9.52
C SER A 115 7.49 -3.29 8.59
N THR A 116 7.84 -2.12 9.13
CA THR A 116 8.58 -1.08 8.40
C THR A 116 10.07 -1.25 8.65
N LEU A 117 10.86 -1.25 7.58
CA LEU A 117 12.30 -1.48 7.61
C LEU A 117 13.00 -0.38 6.80
N THR A 118 14.24 -0.07 7.16
CA THR A 118 15.10 0.84 6.40
C THR A 118 16.22 0.04 5.76
N VAL A 119 16.39 0.16 4.46
CA VAL A 119 17.43 -0.57 3.72
C VAL A 119 18.78 0.05 4.03
N THR A 120 19.73 -0.78 4.45
CA THR A 120 21.10 -0.36 4.78
C THR A 120 22.10 -0.73 3.68
N GLY A 121 21.79 -1.73 2.88
CA GLY A 121 22.63 -2.20 1.78
C GLY A 121 22.08 -3.49 1.16
N HIS A 122 22.88 -4.14 0.33
CA HIS A 122 22.55 -5.44 -0.24
C HIS A 122 23.81 -6.22 -0.61
N ASP A 123 23.69 -7.54 -0.72
CA ASP A 123 24.68 -8.44 -1.31
C ASP A 123 24.02 -9.32 -2.38
N ALA A 124 24.76 -10.24 -3.01
CA ALA A 124 24.26 -11.07 -4.11
C ALA A 124 22.93 -11.81 -3.81
N GLN A 125 22.68 -12.21 -2.57
CA GLN A 125 21.49 -12.99 -2.20
C GLN A 125 20.60 -12.29 -1.17
N HIS A 126 21.10 -11.27 -0.48
CA HIS A 126 20.36 -10.65 0.62
C HIS A 126 20.17 -9.14 0.46
N LEU A 127 18.99 -8.68 0.88
CA LEU A 127 18.74 -7.27 1.17
C LEU A 127 19.02 -7.02 2.66
N HIS A 128 19.93 -6.10 2.96
CA HIS A 128 20.28 -5.75 4.34
C HIS A 128 19.39 -4.61 4.80
N VAL A 129 18.75 -4.79 5.94
CA VAL A 129 17.74 -3.88 6.46
C VAL A 129 17.89 -3.68 7.96
N ARG A 130 17.36 -2.57 8.45
CA ARG A 130 17.28 -2.24 9.87
C ARG A 130 15.82 -2.06 10.27
N ASP A 131 15.40 -2.69 11.35
CA ASP A 131 14.07 -2.50 11.92
C ASP A 131 13.96 -1.19 12.74
N ALA A 132 12.77 -0.90 13.25
CA ALA A 132 12.54 0.29 14.08
C ALA A 132 13.28 0.28 15.43
N HIS A 133 13.71 -0.89 15.91
CA HIS A 133 14.48 -1.05 17.16
C HIS A 133 15.99 -1.02 16.93
N GLY A 134 16.43 -0.87 15.69
CA GLY A 134 17.84 -0.82 15.32
C GLY A 134 18.48 -2.18 15.00
N HIS A 135 17.72 -3.28 15.05
CA HIS A 135 18.26 -4.60 14.70
C HIS A 135 18.59 -4.67 13.21
N VAL A 136 19.77 -5.17 12.89
CA VAL A 136 20.17 -5.49 11.52
C VAL A 136 19.64 -6.87 11.16
N LEU A 137 19.02 -6.94 9.98
CA LEU A 137 18.35 -8.11 9.46
C LEU A 137 18.75 -8.30 7.98
N LYS A 138 18.73 -9.56 7.54
CA LYS A 138 18.95 -9.95 6.14
C LYS A 138 17.68 -10.60 5.59
N LEU A 139 17.19 -10.11 4.46
CA LEU A 139 16.07 -10.70 3.74
C LEU A 139 16.61 -11.46 2.53
N ASP A 140 16.25 -12.74 2.40
CA ASP A 140 16.63 -13.56 1.25
C ASP A 140 15.88 -13.10 -0.01
N THR A 141 16.63 -12.63 -1.00
CA THR A 141 16.12 -12.11 -2.28
C THR A 141 16.18 -13.13 -3.41
N THR A 142 16.63 -14.37 -3.15
CA THR A 142 16.61 -15.46 -4.14
C THR A 142 15.18 -15.87 -4.50
N ARG A 143 14.22 -15.55 -3.62
CA ARG A 143 12.78 -15.76 -3.83
C ARG A 143 12.05 -14.43 -3.82
N ALA A 144 10.92 -14.38 -4.51
CA ALA A 144 10.08 -13.19 -4.52
C ALA A 144 9.56 -12.88 -3.11
N LEU A 145 9.76 -11.65 -2.66
CA LEU A 145 9.40 -11.21 -1.31
C LEU A 145 8.04 -10.49 -1.30
N ARG A 146 7.34 -10.55 -0.17
CA ARG A 146 6.11 -9.77 0.02
C ARG A 146 6.47 -8.37 0.55
N LEU A 147 7.06 -7.53 -0.30
CA LEU A 147 7.54 -6.19 0.05
C LEU A 147 6.93 -5.11 -0.84
N ASP A 148 6.88 -3.89 -0.29
CA ASP A 148 6.53 -2.67 -1.02
C ASP A 148 7.33 -1.50 -0.45
N HIS A 149 7.34 -0.36 -1.15
CA HIS A 149 7.87 0.86 -0.57
C HIS A 149 6.98 1.35 0.57
N ALA A 150 7.58 1.89 1.63
CA ALA A 150 6.86 2.47 2.76
C ALA A 150 6.64 4.00 2.61
N TYR A 151 6.65 4.52 1.38
CA TYR A 151 6.40 5.95 1.12
C TYR A 151 4.93 6.33 1.24
N ALA A 152 4.03 5.38 1.01
CA ALA A 152 2.60 5.54 1.14
C ALA A 152 2.02 4.35 1.91
N MET A 153 0.87 4.55 2.54
CA MET A 153 0.11 3.49 3.18
C MET A 153 -1.39 3.73 2.94
N THR A 154 -2.18 2.67 3.04
CA THR A 154 -3.64 2.80 2.91
C THR A 154 -4.23 3.49 4.14
N ALA A 155 -5.45 4.05 4.02
CA ALA A 155 -6.13 4.68 5.14
C ALA A 155 -6.27 3.71 6.33
N ASP A 156 -6.63 2.45 6.08
CA ASP A 156 -6.77 1.43 7.11
C ASP A 156 -5.43 1.15 7.83
N GLN A 157 -4.30 1.14 7.08
CA GLN A 157 -2.95 1.00 7.66
C GLN A 157 -2.50 2.23 8.46
N ALA A 158 -3.11 3.39 8.22
CA ALA A 158 -2.80 4.63 8.91
C ALA A 158 -3.49 4.71 10.28
N GLN A 159 -4.51 3.88 10.55
CA GLN A 159 -5.27 3.92 11.79
C GLN A 159 -4.36 3.83 13.03
N GLY A 160 -4.58 4.74 13.98
CA GLY A 160 -3.78 4.83 15.21
C GLY A 160 -2.40 5.48 15.04
N LYS A 161 -1.95 5.75 13.81
CA LYS A 161 -0.71 6.49 13.55
C LYS A 161 -0.94 7.99 13.60
N THR A 162 0.14 8.74 13.77
CA THR A 162 0.16 10.20 13.69
C THR A 162 1.38 10.65 12.90
N ALA A 163 1.24 11.75 12.16
CA ALA A 163 2.30 12.39 11.39
C ALA A 163 2.13 13.92 11.49
N ASP A 164 3.21 14.67 11.37
CA ASP A 164 3.14 16.14 11.39
C ASP A 164 2.32 16.65 10.19
N VAL A 165 2.56 16.03 9.03
CA VAL A 165 1.84 16.28 7.78
C VAL A 165 1.22 14.99 7.24
N ALA A 166 -0.05 15.02 6.85
CA ALA A 166 -0.70 13.94 6.11
C ALA A 166 -1.06 14.37 4.68
N ILE A 167 -0.64 13.60 3.68
CA ILE A 167 -1.08 13.77 2.30
C ILE A 167 -1.98 12.58 1.96
N ALA A 168 -3.27 12.84 1.79
CA ALA A 168 -4.24 11.85 1.38
C ALA A 168 -4.48 11.97 -0.13
N TRP A 169 -4.37 10.86 -0.86
CA TRP A 169 -4.78 10.80 -2.26
C TRP A 169 -6.06 9.98 -2.38
N MET A 170 -7.13 10.60 -2.87
CA MET A 170 -8.42 9.94 -3.03
C MET A 170 -9.04 10.33 -4.37
N ARG A 171 -9.36 9.31 -5.17
CA ARG A 171 -9.95 9.54 -6.49
C ARG A 171 -11.46 9.42 -6.42
N SER A 172 -12.11 10.35 -7.09
CA SER A 172 -13.52 10.34 -7.35
C SER A 172 -13.91 9.01 -8.04
N SER A 173 -13.15 8.51 -9.01
CA SER A 173 -13.50 7.29 -9.76
C SER A 173 -13.57 5.98 -8.95
N GLN A 174 -13.06 5.93 -7.71
CA GLN A 174 -12.98 4.71 -6.90
C GLN A 174 -14.21 4.53 -5.99
N GLN A 175 -15.31 4.06 -6.59
CA GLN A 175 -16.64 4.04 -5.95
C GLN A 175 -16.69 3.35 -4.58
N ASN A 176 -16.02 2.19 -4.41
CA ASN A 176 -16.10 1.40 -3.17
C ASN A 176 -14.98 1.73 -2.16
N VAL A 177 -14.01 2.56 -2.55
CA VAL A 177 -12.85 2.89 -1.71
C VAL A 177 -12.95 4.30 -1.15
N SER A 178 -13.56 5.23 -1.89
CA SER A 178 -13.75 6.62 -1.51
C SER A 178 -14.95 6.78 -0.57
N THR A 179 -14.78 6.40 0.69
CA THR A 179 -15.75 6.55 1.77
C THR A 179 -15.33 7.67 2.73
N LEU A 180 -16.31 8.25 3.43
CA LEU A 180 -16.04 9.31 4.41
C LEU A 180 -15.16 8.82 5.56
N ASP A 181 -15.36 7.59 6.02
CA ASP A 181 -14.56 6.99 7.10
C ASP A 181 -13.08 6.90 6.75
N ARG A 182 -12.75 6.47 5.52
CA ARG A 182 -11.35 6.37 5.08
C ARG A 182 -10.72 7.73 4.88
N LEU A 183 -11.49 8.71 4.39
CA LEU A 183 -11.02 10.09 4.31
C LEU A 183 -10.73 10.64 5.71
N TYR A 184 -11.64 10.41 6.66
CA TYR A 184 -11.48 10.82 8.04
C TYR A 184 -10.26 10.18 8.67
N VAL A 185 -10.09 8.86 8.54
CA VAL A 185 -8.90 8.16 9.07
C VAL A 185 -7.64 8.77 8.46
N ALA A 186 -7.57 8.98 7.15
CA ALA A 186 -6.38 9.53 6.49
C ALA A 186 -6.03 10.96 6.96
N LEU A 187 -7.01 11.87 7.04
CA LEU A 187 -6.76 13.27 7.41
C LEU A 187 -6.53 13.43 8.92
N SER A 188 -7.22 12.66 9.75
CA SER A 188 -7.10 12.73 11.23
C SER A 188 -5.75 12.26 11.77
N ARG A 189 -4.85 11.73 10.94
CA ARG A 189 -3.49 11.39 11.36
C ARG A 189 -2.58 12.61 11.44
N ALA A 190 -2.92 13.70 10.76
CA ALA A 190 -2.15 14.94 10.75
C ALA A 190 -2.18 15.63 12.12
N ARG A 191 -1.02 16.05 12.61
CA ARG A 191 -0.88 16.89 13.80
C ARG A 191 -0.91 18.38 13.45
N ASP A 192 -0.21 18.75 12.38
CA ASP A 192 -0.06 20.15 11.97
C ASP A 192 -0.85 20.48 10.70
N SER A 193 -0.76 19.66 9.66
CA SER A 193 -1.47 19.94 8.40
C SER A 193 -1.86 18.68 7.61
N ALA A 194 -2.97 18.76 6.89
CA ALA A 194 -3.43 17.70 6.01
C ALA A 194 -3.76 18.25 4.61
N VAL A 195 -3.39 17.51 3.57
CA VAL A 195 -3.68 17.84 2.17
C VAL A 195 -4.43 16.68 1.53
N LEU A 196 -5.55 16.98 0.87
CA LEU A 196 -6.30 16.03 0.05
C LEU A 196 -6.01 16.30 -1.43
N VAL A 197 -5.40 15.32 -2.10
CA VAL A 197 -5.20 15.31 -3.55
C VAL A 197 -6.30 14.47 -4.18
N THR A 198 -6.98 15.01 -5.19
CA THR A 198 -8.05 14.33 -5.92
C THR A 198 -8.04 14.68 -7.40
N ASP A 199 -8.62 13.80 -8.22
CA ASP A 199 -8.81 14.00 -9.66
C ASP A 199 -9.90 15.04 -9.97
N ASN A 200 -10.95 15.12 -9.14
CA ASN A 200 -12.00 16.12 -9.28
C ASN A 200 -12.72 16.36 -7.94
N THR A 201 -12.61 17.58 -7.43
CA THR A 201 -13.14 17.97 -6.12
C THR A 201 -14.66 17.83 -6.00
N GLU A 202 -15.41 18.31 -6.99
CA GLU A 202 -16.88 18.26 -6.97
C GLU A 202 -17.39 16.83 -7.02
N LYS A 203 -16.84 16.01 -7.92
CA LYS A 203 -17.21 14.60 -8.06
C LYS A 203 -16.80 13.77 -6.85
N LEU A 204 -15.69 14.09 -6.19
CA LEU A 204 -15.32 13.43 -4.95
C LEU A 204 -16.27 13.84 -3.82
N ALA A 205 -16.58 15.13 -3.67
CA ALA A 205 -17.51 15.62 -2.66
C ALA A 205 -18.90 14.98 -2.81
N ALA A 206 -19.46 14.93 -4.02
CA ALA A 206 -20.73 14.26 -4.29
C ALA A 206 -20.67 12.77 -3.91
N ARG A 207 -19.57 12.08 -4.22
CA ARG A 207 -19.40 10.66 -3.87
C ARG A 207 -19.26 10.42 -2.37
N LEU A 208 -18.51 11.26 -1.66
CA LEU A 208 -18.39 11.17 -0.21
C LEU A 208 -19.73 11.42 0.48
N GLN A 209 -20.62 12.22 -0.11
CA GLN A 209 -21.99 12.40 0.37
C GLN A 209 -22.86 11.16 0.16
N MET A 210 -22.69 10.46 -0.96
CA MET A 210 -23.40 9.20 -1.25
C MET A 210 -22.86 8.05 -0.39
N ASN A 211 -21.55 8.00 -0.16
CA ASN A 211 -20.85 6.95 0.58
C ASN A 211 -20.62 7.32 2.07
N ARG A 212 -21.62 7.95 2.71
CA ARG A 212 -21.55 8.33 4.14
C ARG A 212 -21.71 7.15 5.10
N SER A 213 -22.17 6.01 4.60
CA SER A 213 -22.42 4.81 5.38
C SER A 213 -21.35 3.76 5.10
N GLY A 214 -20.36 3.66 5.98
CA GLY A 214 -19.56 2.45 6.08
C GLY A 214 -20.44 1.32 6.60
N ASN A 215 -20.70 0.32 5.74
CA ASN A 215 -21.49 -0.88 6.02
C ASN A 215 -22.94 -0.60 6.48
N GLU A 216 -23.85 -0.35 5.53
CA GLU A 216 -25.28 -0.59 5.78
C GLU A 216 -25.46 -2.08 6.09
N THR A 217 -25.54 -2.41 7.38
CA THR A 217 -26.06 -3.72 7.79
C THR A 217 -27.53 -3.74 7.41
N ALA A 218 -28.02 -4.81 6.79
CA ALA A 218 -29.38 -4.95 6.27
C ALA A 218 -30.53 -4.78 7.30
N LEU A 219 -30.24 -4.36 8.53
CA LEU A 219 -31.14 -4.37 9.68
C LEU A 219 -31.27 -3.04 10.45
N THR A 220 -30.71 -1.92 9.97
CA THR A 220 -30.81 -0.63 10.69
C THR A 220 -31.29 0.51 9.79
N PRO A 221 -32.50 1.07 10.01
CA PRO A 221 -32.97 2.24 9.27
C PRO A 221 -32.25 3.52 9.71
N THR A 222 -31.78 4.24 8.70
CA THR A 222 -30.82 5.37 8.58
C THR A 222 -31.05 6.63 9.44
N ALA A 223 -31.97 6.67 10.40
CA ALA A 223 -32.40 7.95 10.99
C ALA A 223 -31.56 8.45 12.18
N THR A 224 -30.92 7.57 12.98
CA THR A 224 -30.47 7.98 14.34
C THR A 224 -29.03 8.51 14.42
N ARG A 225 -28.16 8.24 13.44
CA ARG A 225 -26.74 8.67 13.51
C ARG A 225 -26.45 10.03 12.88
N ALA A 226 -27.23 10.42 11.86
CA ALA A 226 -27.04 11.66 11.10
C ALA A 226 -27.30 12.96 11.89
N ALA A 227 -27.91 12.88 13.08
CA ALA A 227 -28.15 14.04 13.94
C ALA A 227 -26.96 14.39 14.85
N VAL A 228 -26.09 13.43 15.19
CA VAL A 228 -25.00 13.63 16.16
C VAL A 228 -23.71 14.14 15.50
N GLU A 229 -23.46 13.81 14.23
CA GLU A 229 -22.18 14.10 13.56
C GLU A 229 -22.16 15.38 12.72
N ARG A 230 -23.32 16.02 12.46
CA ARG A 230 -23.42 17.21 11.59
C ARG A 230 -22.87 18.51 12.19
N GLY A 231 -22.75 18.64 13.51
CA GLY A 231 -22.12 19.79 14.19
C GLY A 231 -20.69 19.54 14.67
N ALA A 232 -20.40 18.29 15.04
CA ALA A 232 -19.18 17.95 15.79
C ALA A 232 -17.90 17.99 14.95
N LEU A 233 -17.93 17.88 13.61
CA LEU A 233 -16.71 17.80 12.81
C LEU A 233 -16.04 19.17 12.60
N GLY A 234 -16.84 20.21 12.34
CA GLY A 234 -16.35 21.59 12.25
C GLY A 234 -15.94 22.11 13.62
N GLU A 235 -16.75 21.84 14.64
CA GLU A 235 -16.46 22.23 16.02
C GLU A 235 -15.30 21.46 16.63
N ALA A 236 -15.10 20.16 16.38
CA ALA A 236 -13.96 19.43 16.96
C ALA A 236 -12.61 19.81 16.32
N ILE A 237 -12.59 20.23 15.06
CA ILE A 237 -11.39 20.76 14.39
C ILE A 237 -11.14 22.21 14.86
N ALA A 238 -12.18 23.04 14.96
CA ALA A 238 -12.07 24.42 15.47
C ALA A 238 -11.71 24.46 16.96
N GLN A 239 -12.40 23.71 17.82
CA GLN A 239 -12.14 23.65 19.27
C GLN A 239 -10.75 23.09 19.57
N ARG A 240 -10.23 22.08 18.85
CA ARG A 240 -8.83 21.64 19.05
C ARG A 240 -7.78 22.67 18.62
N THR A 241 -8.13 23.57 17.70
CA THR A 241 -7.27 24.66 17.27
C THR A 241 -7.31 25.81 18.29
N GLU A 242 -8.50 26.19 18.78
CA GLU A 242 -8.71 27.27 19.76
C GLU A 242 -8.26 26.93 21.19
N THR A 243 -8.41 25.67 21.63
CA THR A 243 -7.99 25.25 22.98
C THR A 243 -6.45 25.23 23.12
N ARG A 244 -5.72 25.14 21.99
CA ARG A 244 -4.25 25.16 22.00
C ARG A 244 -3.64 26.56 21.92
N ASP A 245 -4.34 27.51 21.30
CA ASP A 245 -3.91 28.92 21.32
C ASP A 245 -4.11 29.56 22.71
N HIS A 246 -5.09 29.10 23.50
CA HIS A 246 -5.29 29.55 24.88
C HIS A 246 -4.35 28.91 25.92
N ASP A 247 -3.80 27.72 25.65
CA ASP A 247 -2.92 27.00 26.60
C ASP A 247 -1.42 27.31 26.40
N ALA A 248 -1.09 28.20 25.46
CA ALA A 248 0.26 28.78 25.31
C ALA A 248 0.71 29.63 26.51
N GLY A 249 -0.15 29.81 27.52
CA GLY A 249 0.11 30.58 28.75
C GLY A 249 0.40 29.77 30.01
N ARG A 250 0.32 28.43 30.02
CA ARG A 250 0.57 27.66 31.27
C ARG A 250 1.43 26.42 31.03
N VAL A 251 2.67 26.52 31.50
CA VAL A 251 3.70 25.48 31.46
C VAL A 251 3.20 24.21 32.18
N ALA A 252 3.01 23.13 31.42
CA ALA A 252 2.97 21.77 31.94
C ALA A 252 3.79 20.84 31.01
N THR A 253 4.84 20.25 31.55
CA THR A 253 5.88 19.50 30.87
C THR A 253 5.41 18.11 30.42
N ALA A 254 5.41 17.89 29.11
CA ALA A 254 5.43 16.57 28.45
C ALA A 254 6.63 16.53 27.48
N PRO A 255 7.22 15.36 27.17
CA PRO A 255 8.52 15.28 26.51
C PRO A 255 8.46 15.91 25.12
N THR A 256 9.34 16.89 24.92
CA THR A 256 9.47 17.71 23.72
C THR A 256 10.01 16.85 22.57
N ALA A 257 9.12 16.29 21.75
CA ALA A 257 9.48 16.01 20.37
C ALA A 257 9.47 17.37 19.66
N GLU A 258 10.64 17.85 19.23
CA GLU A 258 10.83 19.13 18.57
C GLU A 258 9.82 19.31 17.42
N ARG A 259 8.97 20.33 17.55
CA ARG A 259 8.08 20.80 16.49
C ARG A 259 8.98 21.29 15.36
N ASN A 260 8.93 20.66 14.20
CA ASN A 260 9.73 21.07 13.04
C ASN A 260 9.05 22.27 12.35
N PRO A 261 9.59 23.49 12.48
CA PRO A 261 8.93 24.71 12.00
C PRO A 261 8.80 24.79 10.47
N ASP A 262 9.57 23.97 9.73
CA ASP A 262 9.62 24.01 8.27
C ASP A 262 8.72 22.98 7.56
N ALA A 263 7.90 22.23 8.30
CA ALA A 263 7.09 21.14 7.73
C ALA A 263 6.15 21.62 6.59
N HIS A 264 5.55 22.81 6.77
CA HIS A 264 4.69 23.42 5.76
C HIS A 264 5.47 23.89 4.51
N GLY A 265 6.65 24.48 4.69
CA GLY A 265 7.51 24.91 3.58
C GLY A 265 8.03 23.73 2.74
N ARG A 266 8.42 22.64 3.41
CA ARG A 266 8.83 21.40 2.72
C ARG A 266 7.67 20.75 1.96
N LEU A 267 6.47 20.74 2.53
CA LEU A 267 5.27 20.23 1.86
C LEU A 267 4.94 21.03 0.59
N GLN A 268 4.95 22.37 0.67
CA GLN A 268 4.72 23.21 -0.50
C GLN A 268 5.78 22.98 -1.57
N SER A 269 7.06 22.92 -1.20
CA SER A 269 8.16 22.61 -2.12
C SER A 269 7.99 21.23 -2.80
N MET A 270 7.55 20.21 -2.05
CA MET A 270 7.28 18.87 -2.59
C MET A 270 6.09 18.87 -3.57
N LEU A 271 5.00 19.56 -3.24
CA LEU A 271 3.82 19.70 -4.10
C LEU A 271 4.15 20.46 -5.39
N ASP A 272 4.94 21.53 -5.29
CA ASP A 272 5.37 22.32 -6.45
C ASP A 272 6.33 21.53 -7.35
N THR A 273 7.25 20.75 -6.76
CA THR A 273 8.12 19.84 -7.51
C THR A 273 7.30 18.77 -8.26
N ALA A 274 6.25 18.22 -7.62
CA ALA A 274 5.35 17.26 -8.26
C ALA A 274 4.58 17.88 -9.43
N ARG A 275 4.03 19.10 -9.24
CA ARG A 275 3.35 19.86 -10.31
C ARG A 275 4.27 20.17 -11.49
N GLN A 276 5.52 20.55 -11.24
CA GLN A 276 6.50 20.81 -12.31
C GLN A 276 6.82 19.55 -13.12
N ARG A 277 6.88 18.37 -12.49
CA ARG A 277 7.11 17.09 -13.18
C ARG A 277 5.92 16.64 -14.01
N GLU A 278 4.70 16.84 -13.53
CA GLU A 278 3.48 16.58 -14.32
C GLU A 278 3.35 17.56 -15.49
N GLY A 279 3.64 18.85 -15.28
CA GLY A 279 3.69 19.86 -16.35
C GLY A 279 4.72 19.50 -17.44
N ALA A 280 5.94 19.12 -17.05
CA ALA A 280 6.97 18.71 -17.99
C ALA A 280 6.64 17.41 -18.75
N SER A 281 5.91 16.47 -18.13
CA SER A 281 5.42 15.25 -18.79
C SER A 281 4.27 15.52 -19.75
N LEU A 282 3.42 16.51 -19.46
CA LEU A 282 2.35 16.98 -20.34
C LEU A 282 2.91 17.77 -21.54
N GLU A 283 3.97 18.55 -21.36
CA GLU A 283 4.65 19.26 -22.45
C GLU A 283 5.49 18.33 -23.36
N HIS A 284 6.14 17.30 -22.80
CA HIS A 284 6.82 16.27 -23.61
C HIS A 284 5.85 15.37 -24.37
N SER A 285 4.62 15.18 -23.89
CA SER A 285 3.58 14.45 -24.62
C SER A 285 2.80 15.31 -25.62
N ALA A 286 2.87 16.64 -25.50
CA ALA A 286 2.30 17.59 -26.46
C ALA A 286 3.24 17.90 -27.65
N SER A 287 4.57 17.76 -27.48
CA SER A 287 5.56 18.04 -28.54
C SER A 287 5.91 16.84 -29.46
N GLY A 288 5.29 15.67 -29.25
CA GLY A 288 5.59 14.44 -30.00
C GLY A 288 4.61 14.06 -31.13
N ARG A 289 3.67 14.93 -31.52
CA ARG A 289 2.69 14.64 -32.60
C ARG A 289 2.77 15.63 -33.76
N GLU A 290 3.88 15.61 -34.49
CA GLU A 290 3.91 16.00 -35.90
C GLU A 290 4.55 14.88 -36.73
N TRP A 291 3.72 13.99 -37.27
CA TRP A 291 4.09 13.17 -38.43
C TRP A 291 2.89 13.06 -39.38
N GLY A 292 2.92 13.91 -40.40
CA GLY A 292 2.73 13.56 -41.80
C GLY A 292 1.41 12.91 -42.22
N ALA A 293 0.43 13.73 -42.61
CA ALA A 293 -0.55 13.35 -43.63
C ALA A 293 -0.06 13.87 -44.99
N SER A 294 0.27 12.97 -45.92
CA SER A 294 0.06 13.16 -47.37
C SER A 294 0.42 11.90 -48.16
N ARG A 295 -0.63 11.36 -48.78
CA ARG A 295 -0.77 10.60 -50.04
C ARG A 295 0.20 9.47 -50.36
#